data_AF-A0A7S4S4M7-F1
#
_entry.id   AF-A0A7S4S4M7-F1
#
_cell.length_a   1.000
_cell.length_b   1.000
_cell.length_c   1.000
_cell.angle_alpha   90.00
_cell.angle_beta   90.00
_cell.angle_gamma   90.00
#
_symmetry.space_group_name_H-M   'P 1'
#
loop_
_entity.id
_entity.type
_entity.pdbx_description
1 polymer ?
#
loop_
_entity_poly.entity_id
_entity_poly.type
_entity_poly.pdbx_seq_one_letter_code
_entity_poly.pdbx_strand_id
1 'polypeptide(L)'
;GGRPFAGLGAGVLLQAPVPGSGAAARRARRGEAVVEAAPSHLPTTIAPAARSLRQPAWRQVVDGIVGWVGAPVRFLRISLMTKEVVADVKGRFRSQWKEKRRLGNSTGSGGGASRTLETLLPTYLMGHVIARTDPAHYRELLNTSLTLLLSSIMAEEPYPFKPFHEAIRGPDVDYYAWGNDFFRSMVKYRSSRVEGLDRVGEIKRLLVAGENVMLLANHQTEADPQVLSILLELEGHGDLAERCVFVAGHKVTTDPLAVPFSMGRNLLTIFSKKYLDTFPPDEKEAKSARNQQTVGEIQRLLKEGGTLIWVAPSGGRDRRGRESGEFEPAAFDASSVGLFLLLAMKAQKASGHATHFFPLAMWTHGLVPPPDGQQANVGESRSAARAPVALEFGPELDVSGGRKKFPALAEKAVREHYSHLRSLMSG
;
A
#
# COMPACT_ATOMS: atom_id res chain seq x y z
N GLY A 1 -41.73 8.80 48.71
CA GLY A 1 -41.06 9.50 49.81
C GLY A 1 -40.64 8.49 50.87
N GLY A 2 -39.43 8.68 51.44
CA GLY A 2 -38.89 8.05 52.67
C GLY A 2 -38.63 6.53 52.62
N ARG A 3 -37.39 6.02 52.42
CA ARG A 3 -36.25 5.84 53.37
C ARG A 3 -36.53 4.84 54.52
N PRO A 4 -35.50 4.20 55.13
CA PRO A 4 -34.56 3.21 54.58
C PRO A 4 -34.40 2.00 55.55
N PHE A 5 -33.61 0.97 55.19
CA PHE A 5 -33.01 0.09 56.20
C PHE A 5 -31.56 -0.22 55.86
N ALA A 6 -30.71 -0.06 56.87
CA ALA A 6 -29.30 -0.36 56.89
C ALA A 6 -29.07 -1.73 57.55
N GLY A 7 -27.91 -2.35 57.27
CA GLY A 7 -27.29 -3.25 58.24
C GLY A 7 -26.52 -4.44 57.66
N LEU A 8 -25.19 -4.42 57.90
CA LEU A 8 -24.29 -5.55 58.23
C LEU A 8 -23.95 -6.52 57.07
N GLY A 9 -22.72 -6.98 56.84
CA GLY A 9 -21.43 -6.89 57.53
C GLY A 9 -20.47 -7.97 56.96
N ALA A 10 -19.16 -7.79 57.16
CA ALA A 10 -18.03 -8.71 56.89
C ALA A 10 -17.75 -9.08 55.39
N GLY A 11 -16.55 -9.00 54.82
CA GLY A 11 -15.20 -8.88 55.36
C GLY A 11 -14.39 -10.13 55.01
N VAL A 12 -13.70 -10.17 53.85
CA VAL A 12 -12.48 -10.99 53.62
C VAL A 12 -11.59 -10.29 52.60
N LEU A 13 -10.43 -9.86 53.09
CA LEU A 13 -9.23 -9.46 52.35
C LEU A 13 -8.55 -10.73 51.81
N LEU A 14 -8.11 -10.75 50.55
CA LEU A 14 -7.04 -11.68 50.12
C LEU A 14 -6.06 -10.95 49.19
N GLN A 15 -4.84 -10.84 49.69
CA GLN A 15 -3.67 -10.19 49.12
C GLN A 15 -3.02 -11.05 48.01
N ALA A 16 -2.34 -10.35 47.10
CA ALA A 16 -1.39 -10.89 46.14
C ALA A 16 -0.10 -11.41 46.80
N PRO A 17 0.64 -12.31 46.13
CA PRO A 17 2.05 -12.52 46.44
C PRO A 17 2.99 -12.46 45.22
N VAL A 18 4.04 -11.66 45.35
CA VAL A 18 5.38 -11.73 44.72
C VAL A 18 6.33 -11.06 45.74
N PRO A 19 7.67 -11.33 45.86
CA PRO A 19 8.60 -12.19 45.11
C PRO A 19 9.44 -13.15 45.98
N GLY A 20 10.19 -14.05 45.32
CA GLY A 20 11.33 -14.76 45.92
C GLY A 20 12.49 -14.88 44.92
N SER A 21 13.62 -14.28 45.26
CA SER A 21 14.90 -14.24 44.54
C SER A 21 15.68 -15.56 44.61
N GLY A 22 16.45 -15.88 43.57
CA GLY A 22 17.48 -16.92 43.63
C GLY A 22 18.46 -16.83 42.45
N ALA A 23 19.65 -16.28 42.69
CA ALA A 23 20.77 -16.23 41.76
C ALA A 23 21.49 -17.58 41.70
N ALA A 24 21.87 -18.04 40.50
CA ALA A 24 22.96 -18.98 40.31
C ALA A 24 23.59 -18.80 38.92
N ALA A 25 24.85 -18.38 38.91
CA ALA A 25 25.70 -18.24 37.75
C ALA A 25 26.09 -19.61 37.16
N ARG A 26 26.19 -19.71 35.83
CA ARG A 26 27.14 -20.61 35.14
C ARG A 26 27.63 -19.98 33.84
N ARG A 27 28.93 -20.16 33.61
CA ARG A 27 29.82 -19.49 32.67
C ARG A 27 30.26 -20.49 31.58
N ALA A 28 30.65 -19.95 30.42
CA ALA A 28 31.42 -20.56 29.31
C ALA A 28 30.59 -21.37 28.28
N ARG A 29 30.81 -21.32 26.95
CA ARG A 29 32.01 -21.03 26.13
C ARG A 29 31.60 -20.29 24.83
N ARG A 30 32.30 -19.22 24.44
CA ARG A 30 33.25 -19.14 23.30
C ARG A 30 32.96 -20.06 22.11
N GLY A 31 32.63 -19.44 20.98
CA GLY A 31 32.64 -19.98 19.63
C GLY A 31 32.54 -18.81 18.65
N GLU A 32 33.67 -18.11 18.46
CA GLU A 32 33.85 -17.18 17.33
C GLU A 32 33.72 -17.99 16.04
N ALA A 33 32.77 -17.60 15.19
CA ALA A 33 32.81 -17.90 13.77
C ALA A 33 32.76 -16.55 13.05
N VAL A 34 33.94 -16.05 12.72
CA VAL A 34 34.15 -15.00 11.74
C VAL A 34 33.66 -15.57 10.41
N VAL A 35 32.46 -15.18 10.00
CA VAL A 35 31.99 -15.40 8.63
C VAL A 35 32.40 -14.16 7.86
N GLU A 36 33.40 -14.33 6.99
CA GLU A 36 33.82 -13.35 6.00
C GLU A 36 32.60 -12.77 5.28
N ALA A 37 32.39 -11.46 5.45
CA ALA A 37 31.45 -10.70 4.68
C ALA A 37 31.93 -10.63 3.22
N ALA A 38 31.30 -11.41 2.35
CA ALA A 38 31.39 -11.20 0.90
C ALA A 38 30.61 -9.93 0.52
N PRO A 39 31.09 -9.13 -0.44
CA PRO A 39 30.75 -7.72 -0.54
C PRO A 39 29.32 -7.50 -1.04
N SER A 40 28.53 -6.88 -0.16
CA SER A 40 27.24 -6.26 -0.38
C SER A 40 27.39 -4.98 -1.18
N HIS A 41 27.02 -4.97 -2.47
CA HIS A 41 26.84 -3.75 -3.23
C HIS A 41 25.63 -3.85 -4.16
N LEU A 42 24.43 -3.82 -3.58
CA LEU A 42 23.33 -3.14 -4.25
C LEU A 42 23.43 -1.67 -3.86
N PRO A 43 23.68 -0.74 -4.79
CA PRO A 43 23.53 0.67 -4.48
C PRO A 43 22.06 0.89 -4.09
N THR A 44 21.82 1.15 -2.81
CA THR A 44 20.52 1.37 -2.16
C THR A 44 19.89 2.72 -2.54
N THR A 45 20.15 3.19 -3.75
CA THR A 45 19.54 4.39 -4.29
C THR A 45 19.45 4.17 -5.79
N ILE A 46 18.25 3.89 -6.30
CA ILE A 46 17.89 4.50 -7.57
C ILE A 46 18.15 5.98 -7.33
N ALA A 47 19.19 6.54 -7.96
CA ALA A 47 19.25 7.97 -8.12
C ALA A 47 17.88 8.33 -8.71
N PRO A 48 16.99 9.02 -7.97
CA PRO A 48 15.64 9.30 -8.43
C PRO A 48 15.84 9.85 -9.82
N ALA A 49 15.23 9.23 -10.85
CA ALA A 49 15.48 9.60 -12.23
C ALA A 49 15.51 11.13 -12.30
N ALA A 50 16.72 11.67 -12.42
CA ALA A 50 17.02 12.98 -11.89
C ALA A 50 16.04 13.98 -12.48
N ARG A 51 15.38 14.75 -11.60
CA ARG A 51 14.65 15.99 -11.89
C ARG A 51 14.77 16.43 -13.34
N SER A 52 13.65 16.53 -14.04
CA SER A 52 13.54 17.47 -15.14
C SER A 52 12.48 18.54 -14.90
N LEU A 53 12.28 18.96 -13.65
CA LEU A 53 11.53 20.18 -13.36
C LEU A 53 12.38 21.46 -13.53
N ARG A 54 13.71 21.35 -13.78
CA ARG A 54 14.60 22.52 -14.01
C ARG A 54 15.78 22.24 -14.96
N GLN A 55 15.59 21.56 -16.08
CA GLN A 55 16.66 21.49 -17.10
C GLN A 55 16.50 22.62 -18.12
N PRO A 56 17.57 23.35 -18.48
CA PRO A 56 17.53 24.34 -19.56
C PRO A 56 17.06 23.72 -20.88
N ALA A 57 16.25 24.45 -21.66
CA ALA A 57 15.64 23.96 -22.91
C ALA A 57 16.65 23.31 -23.89
N TRP A 58 17.88 23.80 -23.94
CA TRP A 58 18.93 23.26 -24.81
C TRP A 58 19.40 21.84 -24.41
N ARG A 59 19.48 21.52 -23.11
CA ARG A 59 19.78 20.15 -22.65
C ARG A 59 18.64 19.19 -22.98
N GLN A 60 17.40 19.69 -22.95
CA GLN A 60 16.23 18.90 -23.33
C GLN A 60 16.21 18.55 -24.83
N VAL A 61 16.65 19.48 -25.69
CA VAL A 61 16.82 19.26 -27.12
C VAL A 61 17.93 18.24 -27.39
N VAL A 62 19.08 18.37 -26.72
CA VAL A 62 20.20 17.41 -26.85
C VAL A 62 19.81 16.03 -26.33
N ASP A 63 19.15 15.92 -25.18
CA ASP A 63 18.64 14.65 -24.67
C ASP A 63 17.56 14.05 -25.58
N GLY A 64 16.74 14.88 -26.22
CA GLY A 64 15.75 14.46 -27.23
C GLY A 64 16.40 13.88 -28.48
N ILE A 65 17.44 14.53 -29.01
CA ILE A 65 18.19 14.12 -30.19
C ILE A 65 18.99 12.83 -29.92
N VAL A 66 19.73 12.77 -28.80
CA VAL A 66 20.50 11.58 -28.38
C VAL A 66 19.55 10.42 -28.03
N GLY A 67 18.38 10.72 -27.49
CA GLY A 67 17.32 9.75 -27.22
C GLY A 67 16.75 9.10 -28.48
N TRP A 68 16.59 9.87 -29.55
CA TRP A 68 16.03 9.40 -30.83
C TRP A 68 16.96 8.44 -31.57
N VAL A 69 18.27 8.72 -31.57
CA VAL A 69 19.27 7.87 -32.24
C VAL A 69 19.50 6.55 -31.49
N GLY A 70 19.39 6.54 -30.15
CA GLY A 70 19.60 5.36 -29.31
C GLY A 70 18.35 4.53 -28.97
N ALA A 71 17.13 5.03 -29.26
CA ALA A 71 15.88 4.37 -28.87
C ALA A 71 15.67 3.00 -29.54
N PRO A 72 15.92 2.80 -30.85
CA PRO A 72 15.77 1.49 -31.48
C PRO A 72 16.72 0.44 -30.91
N VAL A 73 17.98 0.82 -30.67
CA VAL A 73 19.00 -0.07 -30.08
C VAL A 73 18.63 -0.43 -28.64
N ARG A 74 18.18 0.54 -27.84
CA ARG A 74 17.74 0.31 -26.46
C ARG A 74 16.52 -0.60 -26.41
N PHE A 75 15.54 -0.35 -27.27
CA PHE A 75 14.36 -1.19 -27.39
C PHE A 75 14.74 -2.63 -27.72
N LEU A 76 15.61 -2.84 -28.71
CA LEU A 76 16.07 -4.18 -29.08
C LEU A 76 16.79 -4.87 -27.92
N ARG A 77 17.74 -4.18 -27.26
CA ARG A 77 18.51 -4.72 -26.13
C ARG A 77 17.62 -5.13 -24.96
N ILE A 78 16.72 -4.24 -24.53
CA ILE A 78 15.76 -4.52 -23.46
C ILE A 78 14.84 -5.68 -23.88
N SER A 79 14.35 -5.71 -25.13
CA SER A 79 13.48 -6.78 -25.63
C SER A 79 14.14 -8.16 -25.63
N LEU A 80 15.41 -8.25 -26.07
CA LEU A 80 16.17 -9.50 -26.01
C LEU A 80 16.34 -9.96 -24.56
N MET A 81 16.69 -9.04 -23.68
CA MET A 81 16.84 -9.31 -22.25
C MET A 81 15.52 -9.75 -21.60
N THR A 82 14.39 -9.14 -21.96
CA THR A 82 13.07 -9.58 -21.50
C THR A 82 12.80 -11.02 -21.90
N LYS A 83 13.11 -11.41 -23.15
CA LYS A 83 12.94 -12.78 -23.63
C LYS A 83 13.82 -13.77 -22.87
N GLU A 84 15.08 -13.42 -22.63
CA GLU A 84 16.01 -14.23 -21.84
C GLU A 84 15.48 -14.45 -20.41
N VAL A 85 15.15 -13.38 -19.69
CA VAL A 85 14.65 -13.47 -18.31
C VAL A 85 13.35 -14.27 -18.25
N VAL A 86 12.41 -14.03 -19.17
CA VAL A 86 11.15 -14.80 -19.22
C VAL A 86 11.41 -16.28 -19.46
N ALA A 87 12.35 -16.63 -20.35
CA ALA A 87 12.72 -18.02 -20.60
C ALA A 87 13.35 -18.68 -19.35
N ASP A 88 14.28 -17.99 -18.70
CA ASP A 88 14.96 -18.47 -17.49
C ASP A 88 13.99 -18.69 -16.33
N VAL A 89 13.11 -17.72 -16.09
CA VAL A 89 12.05 -17.82 -15.07
C VAL A 89 11.10 -18.97 -15.40
N LYS A 90 10.59 -19.07 -16.64
CA LYS A 90 9.73 -20.19 -17.06
C LYS A 90 10.42 -21.53 -16.89
N GLY A 91 11.74 -21.60 -17.12
CA GLY A 91 12.57 -22.78 -16.85
C GLY A 91 12.55 -23.19 -15.39
N ARG A 92 12.79 -22.25 -14.46
CA ARG A 92 12.80 -22.49 -13.00
C ARG A 92 11.47 -23.01 -12.46
N PHE A 93 10.36 -22.47 -12.95
CA PHE A 93 9.02 -22.87 -12.48
C PHE A 93 8.44 -24.09 -13.22
N ARG A 94 9.11 -24.63 -14.27
CA ARG A 94 8.56 -25.66 -15.16
C ARG A 94 8.11 -26.93 -14.42
N SER A 95 8.84 -27.37 -13.39
CA SER A 95 8.48 -28.54 -12.58
C SER A 95 7.19 -28.30 -11.79
N GLN A 96 7.10 -27.19 -11.06
CA GLN A 96 5.92 -26.79 -10.30
C GLN A 96 4.68 -26.64 -11.18
N TRP A 97 4.80 -26.07 -12.38
CA TRP A 97 3.70 -26.00 -13.34
C TRP A 97 3.22 -27.38 -13.82
N LYS A 98 4.14 -28.33 -14.03
CA LYS A 98 3.79 -29.71 -14.41
C LYS A 98 3.07 -30.44 -13.28
N GLU A 99 3.51 -30.25 -12.05
CA GLU A 99 2.91 -30.83 -10.86
C GLU A 99 1.51 -30.25 -10.58
N LYS A 100 1.35 -28.92 -10.61
CA LYS A 100 0.05 -28.24 -10.44
C LYS A 100 -0.96 -28.63 -11.53
N ARG A 101 -0.50 -28.90 -12.76
CA ARG A 101 -1.33 -29.46 -13.84
C ARG A 101 -1.72 -30.93 -13.63
N ARG A 102 -0.81 -31.75 -13.08
CA ARG A 102 -1.06 -33.17 -12.77
C ARG A 102 -2.08 -33.34 -11.65
N LEU A 103 -2.05 -32.45 -10.66
CA LEU A 103 -2.96 -32.46 -9.50
C LEU A 103 -4.39 -31.97 -9.81
N GLY A 104 -4.74 -31.68 -11.07
CA GLY A 104 -6.11 -31.30 -11.46
C GLY A 104 -6.61 -29.94 -10.95
N ASN A 105 -5.79 -29.18 -10.21
CA ASN A 105 -6.12 -27.85 -9.64
C ASN A 105 -6.14 -26.72 -10.69
N SER A 106 -6.51 -27.00 -11.94
CA SER A 106 -6.59 -25.99 -13.01
C SER A 106 -7.85 -25.11 -12.96
N THR A 107 -8.67 -25.20 -11.93
CA THR A 107 -9.88 -24.38 -11.77
C THR A 107 -9.53 -23.03 -11.13
N GLY A 108 -9.30 -22.02 -11.96
CA GLY A 108 -9.72 -20.65 -11.64
C GLY A 108 -8.67 -19.53 -11.67
N SER A 109 -7.56 -19.61 -10.91
CA SER A 109 -6.72 -18.40 -10.68
C SER A 109 -5.41 -18.35 -11.48
N GLY A 110 -4.77 -19.49 -11.75
CA GLY A 110 -3.45 -19.53 -12.42
C GLY A 110 -3.47 -19.12 -13.90
N GLY A 111 -4.57 -19.38 -14.60
CA GLY A 111 -4.73 -19.01 -16.01
C GLY A 111 -4.91 -17.51 -16.23
N GLY A 112 -5.70 -16.84 -15.38
CA GLY A 112 -5.93 -15.40 -15.43
C GLY A 112 -4.68 -14.59 -15.06
N ALA A 113 -3.96 -15.02 -14.01
CA ALA A 113 -2.74 -14.35 -13.58
C ALA A 113 -1.61 -14.48 -14.61
N SER A 114 -1.43 -15.66 -15.23
CA SER A 114 -0.44 -15.85 -16.30
C SER A 114 -0.75 -15.01 -17.53
N ARG A 115 -2.01 -14.95 -17.96
CA ARG A 115 -2.43 -14.10 -19.08
C ARG A 115 -2.22 -12.61 -18.77
N THR A 116 -2.47 -12.21 -17.52
CA THR A 116 -2.21 -10.83 -17.05
C THR A 116 -0.73 -10.46 -17.09
N LEU A 117 0.17 -11.38 -16.74
CA LEU A 117 1.61 -11.13 -16.86
C LEU A 117 2.02 -10.96 -18.34
N GLU A 118 1.45 -11.77 -19.23
CA GLU A 118 1.72 -11.68 -20.67
C GLU A 118 1.22 -10.36 -21.28
N THR A 119 0.07 -9.85 -20.84
CA THR A 119 -0.45 -8.55 -21.30
C THR A 119 0.30 -7.36 -20.69
N LEU A 120 0.86 -7.50 -19.49
CA LEU A 120 1.60 -6.45 -18.80
C LEU A 120 3.01 -6.24 -19.39
N LEU A 121 3.69 -7.32 -19.77
CA LEU A 121 5.09 -7.31 -20.17
C LEU A 121 5.44 -6.30 -21.28
N PRO A 122 4.68 -6.18 -22.38
CA PRO A 122 4.98 -5.20 -23.43
C PRO A 122 4.95 -3.76 -22.91
N THR A 123 3.94 -3.41 -22.12
CA THR A 123 3.81 -2.07 -21.55
C THR A 123 4.91 -1.79 -20.52
N TYR A 124 5.22 -2.78 -19.68
CA TYR A 124 6.27 -2.69 -18.68
C TYR A 124 7.64 -2.48 -19.33
N LEU A 125 7.98 -3.27 -20.34
CA LEU A 125 9.17 -3.11 -21.18
C LEU A 125 9.25 -1.70 -21.74
N MET A 126 8.17 -1.21 -22.36
CA MET A 126 8.16 0.12 -22.97
C MET A 126 8.35 1.22 -21.92
N GLY A 127 7.78 1.05 -20.73
CA GLY A 127 8.01 1.92 -19.57
C GLY A 127 9.50 2.07 -19.24
N HIS A 128 10.24 0.95 -19.22
CA HIS A 128 11.69 0.95 -18.96
C HIS A 128 12.52 1.51 -20.12
N VAL A 129 12.11 1.27 -21.37
CA VAL A 129 12.77 1.89 -22.55
C VAL A 129 12.66 3.41 -22.47
N ILE A 130 11.46 3.94 -22.19
CA ILE A 130 11.20 5.38 -22.06
C ILE A 130 11.91 5.96 -20.83
N ALA A 131 11.89 5.24 -19.70
CA ALA A 131 12.59 5.64 -18.47
C ALA A 131 14.12 5.56 -18.59
N ARG A 132 14.65 5.05 -19.72
CA ARG A 132 16.08 4.88 -19.96
C ARG A 132 16.78 4.05 -18.88
N THR A 133 16.07 3.09 -18.29
CA THR A 133 16.60 2.23 -17.24
C THR A 133 17.89 1.54 -17.71
N ASP A 134 18.88 1.47 -16.82
CA ASP A 134 20.10 0.72 -17.09
C ASP A 134 19.75 -0.76 -17.37
N PRO A 135 20.30 -1.39 -18.43
CA PRO A 135 19.97 -2.77 -18.76
C PRO A 135 20.28 -3.77 -17.65
N ALA A 136 21.38 -3.62 -16.90
CA ALA A 136 21.68 -4.58 -15.82
C ALA A 136 20.63 -4.47 -14.71
N HIS A 137 20.29 -3.25 -14.31
CA HIS A 137 19.22 -3.00 -13.35
C HIS A 137 17.84 -3.48 -13.86
N TYR A 138 17.50 -3.27 -15.13
CA TYR A 138 16.26 -3.79 -15.72
C TYR A 138 16.21 -5.32 -15.66
N ARG A 139 17.32 -6.00 -15.97
CA ARG A 139 17.43 -7.47 -15.90
C ARG A 139 17.08 -7.97 -14.50
N GLU A 140 17.72 -7.36 -13.50
CA GLU A 140 17.55 -7.71 -12.10
C GLU A 140 16.11 -7.47 -11.65
N LEU A 141 15.58 -6.27 -11.87
CA LEU A 141 14.21 -5.92 -11.48
C LEU A 141 13.19 -6.84 -12.13
N LEU A 142 13.28 -7.08 -13.45
CA LEU A 142 12.37 -7.98 -14.15
C LEU A 142 12.46 -9.41 -13.61
N ASN A 143 13.68 -9.90 -13.39
CA ASN A 143 13.91 -11.23 -12.84
C ASN A 143 13.28 -11.39 -11.46
N THR A 144 13.51 -10.41 -10.58
CA THR A 144 12.93 -10.38 -9.23
C THR A 144 11.41 -10.28 -9.29
N SER A 145 10.85 -9.36 -10.08
CA SER A 145 9.40 -9.19 -10.23
C SER A 145 8.70 -10.45 -10.73
N LEU A 146 9.20 -11.07 -11.80
CA LEU A 146 8.61 -12.31 -12.32
C LEU A 146 8.75 -13.46 -11.32
N THR A 147 9.87 -13.56 -10.62
CA THR A 147 10.07 -14.58 -9.59
C THR A 147 9.06 -14.40 -8.44
N LEU A 148 8.94 -13.20 -7.87
CA LEU A 148 8.02 -12.93 -6.76
C LEU A 148 6.55 -13.16 -7.15
N LEU A 149 6.14 -12.65 -8.32
CA LEU A 149 4.77 -12.82 -8.80
C LEU A 149 4.45 -14.29 -9.09
N LEU A 150 5.34 -15.03 -9.76
CA LEU A 150 5.11 -16.45 -10.04
C LEU A 150 5.17 -17.31 -8.78
N SER A 151 6.08 -17.04 -7.85
CA SER A 151 6.09 -17.71 -6.54
C SER A 151 4.75 -17.52 -5.83
N SER A 152 4.20 -16.31 -5.82
CA SER A 152 2.90 -16.05 -5.21
C SER A 152 1.73 -16.74 -5.94
N ILE A 153 1.76 -16.84 -7.28
CA ILE A 153 0.72 -17.56 -8.07
C ILE A 153 0.84 -19.08 -7.87
N MET A 154 2.06 -19.58 -7.70
CA MET A 154 2.32 -21.01 -7.57
C MET A 154 2.08 -21.51 -6.15
N ALA A 155 2.20 -20.65 -5.13
CA ALA A 155 1.93 -20.97 -3.74
C ALA A 155 0.58 -21.68 -3.56
N GLU A 156 0.55 -22.66 -2.65
CA GLU A 156 -0.66 -23.40 -2.27
C GLU A 156 -1.58 -22.52 -1.43
N GLU A 157 -1.01 -21.77 -0.51
CA GLU A 157 -1.73 -20.82 0.34
C GLU A 157 -1.17 -19.39 0.17
N PRO A 158 -2.04 -18.36 0.21
CA PRO A 158 -1.59 -16.97 0.25
C PRO A 158 -0.74 -16.67 1.48
N TYR A 159 0.11 -15.63 1.38
CA TYR A 159 0.87 -15.13 2.53
C TYR A 159 -0.06 -14.78 3.70
N PRO A 160 0.21 -15.28 4.93
CA PRO A 160 -0.69 -15.13 6.07
C PRO A 160 -0.54 -13.75 6.72
N PHE A 161 -1.19 -12.73 6.17
CA PHE A 161 -1.17 -11.39 6.76
C PHE A 161 -1.75 -11.36 8.19
N LYS A 162 -1.03 -10.68 9.09
CA LYS A 162 -1.45 -10.40 10.46
C LYS A 162 -2.47 -9.24 10.50
N PRO A 163 -3.30 -9.11 11.56
CA PRO A 163 -4.21 -7.96 11.74
C PRO A 163 -3.51 -6.61 11.52
N PHE A 164 -2.32 -6.47 12.11
CA PHE A 164 -1.33 -5.45 11.77
C PHE A 164 -0.11 -6.15 11.16
N HIS A 165 0.18 -5.84 9.90
CA HIS A 165 1.32 -6.36 9.14
C HIS A 165 2.32 -5.23 8.93
N GLU A 166 3.58 -5.47 9.29
CA GLU A 166 4.68 -4.54 9.05
C GLU A 166 5.33 -4.86 7.71
N ALA A 167 5.76 -3.83 6.97
CA ALA A 167 6.42 -4.01 5.68
C ALA A 167 7.66 -4.90 5.82
N ILE A 168 7.80 -5.88 4.92
CA ILE A 168 8.97 -6.77 4.92
C ILE A 168 10.15 -6.04 4.25
N ARG A 169 11.15 -5.71 5.06
CA ARG A 169 12.40 -5.03 4.67
C ARG A 169 13.57 -5.96 4.99
N GLY A 170 13.96 -6.83 4.05
CA GLY A 170 15.01 -7.84 4.26
C GLY A 170 16.23 -7.63 3.38
N PRO A 171 17.40 -8.19 3.76
CA PRO A 171 18.59 -8.20 2.91
C PRO A 171 18.39 -9.04 1.64
N ASP A 172 17.55 -10.09 1.72
CA ASP A 172 17.23 -10.93 0.57
C ASP A 172 16.30 -10.22 -0.41
N VAL A 173 15.23 -9.62 0.11
CA VAL A 173 14.26 -8.82 -0.64
C VAL A 173 13.70 -7.72 0.25
N ASP A 174 13.87 -6.47 -0.19
CA ASP A 174 13.10 -5.34 0.32
C ASP A 174 11.82 -5.19 -0.54
N TYR A 175 10.70 -5.70 -0.04
CA TYR A 175 9.43 -5.67 -0.77
C TYR A 175 8.87 -4.25 -0.93
N TYR A 176 9.19 -3.34 -0.01
CA TYR A 176 8.79 -1.93 -0.11
C TYR A 176 9.51 -1.26 -1.28
N ALA A 177 10.84 -1.37 -1.30
CA ALA A 177 11.68 -0.78 -2.34
C ALA A 177 11.35 -1.39 -3.71
N TRP A 178 11.33 -2.73 -3.80
CA TRP A 178 10.95 -3.45 -5.01
C TRP A 178 9.56 -3.03 -5.53
N GLY A 179 8.57 -2.93 -4.64
CA GLY A 179 7.22 -2.55 -5.00
C GLY A 179 7.15 -1.14 -5.56
N ASN A 180 7.90 -0.19 -5.02
CA ASN A 180 8.02 1.16 -5.58
C ASN A 180 8.72 1.14 -6.94
N ASP A 181 9.87 0.48 -7.03
CA ASP A 181 10.73 0.44 -8.22
C ASP A 181 10.01 -0.17 -9.42
N PHE A 182 9.15 -1.16 -9.19
CA PHE A 182 8.26 -1.71 -10.19
C PHE A 182 7.41 -0.62 -10.87
N PHE A 183 6.81 0.30 -10.10
CA PHE A 183 5.93 1.33 -10.66
C PHE A 183 6.67 2.58 -11.14
N ARG A 184 7.92 2.83 -10.73
CA ARG A 184 8.68 4.05 -11.12
C ARG A 184 8.74 4.23 -12.63
N SER A 185 9.01 3.17 -13.40
CA SER A 185 9.12 3.24 -14.86
C SER A 185 7.76 3.49 -15.57
N MET A 186 6.65 3.29 -14.87
CA MET A 186 5.29 3.47 -15.36
C MET A 186 4.71 4.86 -15.03
N VAL A 187 5.38 5.66 -14.19
CA VAL A 187 4.91 7.02 -13.87
C VAL A 187 5.39 8.04 -14.92
N LYS A 188 4.49 8.92 -15.37
CA LYS A 188 4.82 10.09 -16.21
C LYS A 188 5.13 11.32 -15.34
N TYR A 189 6.31 11.33 -14.74
CA TYR A 189 6.72 12.36 -13.76
C TYR A 189 6.49 13.82 -14.19
N ARG A 190 6.73 14.18 -15.46
CA ARG A 190 6.54 15.57 -15.95
C ARG A 190 5.08 16.04 -15.88
N SER A 191 4.16 15.10 -15.97
CA SER A 191 2.71 15.33 -15.94
C SER A 191 2.10 14.86 -14.61
N SER A 192 2.93 14.48 -13.64
CA SER A 192 2.51 14.17 -12.27
C SER A 192 2.56 15.43 -11.39
N ARG A 193 1.78 15.42 -10.31
CA ARG A 193 1.63 16.54 -9.39
C ARG A 193 1.52 16.09 -7.94
N VAL A 194 2.00 16.93 -7.03
CA VAL A 194 1.74 16.81 -5.60
C VAL A 194 1.32 18.20 -5.12
N GLU A 195 0.06 18.33 -4.78
CA GLU A 195 -0.52 19.57 -4.27
C GLU A 195 -0.66 19.49 -2.73
N GLY A 196 -0.60 20.64 -2.05
CA GLY A 196 -0.73 20.71 -0.58
C GLY A 196 0.53 20.28 0.19
N LEU A 197 1.73 20.53 -0.33
CA LEU A 197 2.98 20.17 0.34
C LEU A 197 3.19 20.86 1.71
N ASP A 198 2.60 22.04 1.90
CA ASP A 198 2.55 22.71 3.21
C ASP A 198 1.84 21.84 4.26
N ARG A 199 0.80 21.11 3.86
CA ARG A 199 0.08 20.14 4.70
C ARG A 199 0.91 18.92 5.01
N VAL A 200 1.73 18.45 4.07
CA VAL A 200 2.69 17.37 4.34
C VAL A 200 3.68 17.80 5.43
N GLY A 201 4.17 19.04 5.38
CA GLY A 201 5.02 19.60 6.44
C GLY A 201 4.32 19.69 7.80
N GLU A 202 3.03 20.05 7.83
CA GLU A 202 2.20 20.06 9.02
C GLU A 202 2.01 18.65 9.61
N ILE A 203 1.63 17.68 8.78
CA ILE A 203 1.52 16.27 9.14
C ILE A 203 2.81 15.76 9.79
N LYS A 204 3.98 16.07 9.21
CA LYS A 204 5.27 15.68 9.80
C LYS A 204 5.46 16.29 11.20
N ARG A 205 5.12 17.55 11.41
CA ARG A 205 5.22 18.19 12.74
C ARG A 205 4.32 17.53 13.76
N LEU A 206 3.07 17.23 13.40
CA LEU A 206 2.11 16.55 14.27
C LEU A 206 2.63 15.17 14.70
N LEU A 207 3.11 14.37 13.74
CA LEU A 207 3.67 13.04 14.02
C LEU A 207 4.92 13.11 14.92
N VAL A 208 5.80 14.10 14.73
CA VAL A 208 6.97 14.33 15.59
C VAL A 208 6.57 14.75 17.01
N ALA A 209 5.45 15.46 17.16
CA ALA A 209 4.89 15.80 18.47
C ALA A 209 4.22 14.60 19.18
N GLY A 210 4.22 13.41 18.57
CA GLY A 210 3.57 12.22 19.09
C GLY A 210 2.07 12.17 18.80
N GLU A 211 1.53 13.12 18.02
CA GLU A 211 0.13 13.10 17.60
C GLU A 211 -0.07 12.12 16.43
N ASN A 212 -1.31 11.67 16.26
CA ASN A 212 -1.66 10.78 15.16
C ASN A 212 -2.23 11.56 13.97
N VAL A 213 -2.07 11.03 12.77
CA VAL A 213 -2.68 11.58 11.56
C VAL A 213 -3.43 10.49 10.81
N MET A 214 -4.64 10.81 10.37
CA MET A 214 -5.43 9.95 9.50
C MET A 214 -5.74 10.66 8.18
N LEU A 215 -5.27 10.06 7.09
CA LEU A 215 -5.57 10.48 5.72
C LEU A 215 -6.87 9.80 5.28
N LEU A 216 -7.92 10.58 5.09
CA LEU A 216 -9.19 10.13 4.53
C LEU A 216 -9.12 10.32 3.02
N ALA A 217 -9.03 9.22 2.27
CA ALA A 217 -8.76 9.27 0.85
C ALA A 217 -9.84 8.64 -0.03
N ASN A 218 -9.88 9.04 -1.31
CA ASN A 218 -10.42 8.16 -2.33
C ASN A 218 -9.40 7.05 -2.65
N HIS A 219 -9.82 6.03 -3.40
CA HIS A 219 -8.98 4.90 -3.77
C HIS A 219 -9.27 4.53 -5.21
N GLN A 220 -8.27 4.41 -6.07
CA GLN A 220 -8.52 4.10 -7.49
C GLN A 220 -7.85 2.83 -7.95
N THR A 221 -6.68 2.49 -7.39
CA THR A 221 -5.91 1.33 -7.83
C THR A 221 -5.26 0.60 -6.67
N GLU A 222 -4.96 -0.68 -6.87
CA GLU A 222 -4.14 -1.46 -5.95
C GLU A 222 -2.71 -0.89 -5.77
N ALA A 223 -2.27 -0.01 -6.68
CA ALA A 223 -0.97 0.63 -6.66
C ALA A 223 -0.95 1.99 -5.92
N ASP A 224 -2.05 2.39 -5.29
CA ASP A 224 -2.16 3.66 -4.56
C ASP A 224 -1.06 3.83 -3.49
N PRO A 225 -0.71 2.81 -2.68
CA PRO A 225 0.41 2.92 -1.73
C PRO A 225 1.77 3.19 -2.39
N GLN A 226 2.01 2.60 -3.57
CA GLN A 226 3.22 2.80 -4.37
C GLN A 226 3.26 4.22 -4.93
N VAL A 227 2.14 4.71 -5.47
CA VAL A 227 2.05 6.09 -5.96
C VAL A 227 2.30 7.10 -4.82
N LEU A 228 1.67 6.90 -3.66
CA LEU A 228 1.89 7.74 -2.48
C LEU A 228 3.39 7.82 -2.15
N SER A 229 4.05 6.66 -2.13
CA SER A 229 5.47 6.57 -1.80
C SER A 229 6.37 7.24 -2.82
N ILE A 230 6.18 6.92 -4.10
CA ILE A 230 6.99 7.47 -5.19
C ILE A 230 6.88 9.00 -5.23
N LEU A 231 5.66 9.55 -5.09
CA LEU A 231 5.45 10.99 -5.18
C LEU A 231 5.95 11.73 -3.94
N LEU A 232 5.74 11.20 -2.73
CA LEU A 232 6.29 11.82 -1.52
C LEU A 232 7.82 11.73 -1.48
N GLU A 233 8.42 10.62 -1.93
CA GLU A 233 9.88 10.49 -2.03
C GLU A 233 10.48 11.57 -2.94
N LEU A 234 9.86 11.84 -4.10
CA LEU A 234 10.30 12.87 -5.04
C LEU A 234 10.30 14.28 -4.44
N GLU A 235 9.36 14.55 -3.53
CA GLU A 235 9.24 15.82 -2.82
C GLU A 235 10.07 15.86 -1.53
N GLY A 236 10.90 14.84 -1.27
CA GLY A 236 11.79 14.79 -0.09
C GLY A 236 11.10 14.33 1.20
N HIS A 237 9.99 13.59 1.07
CA HIS A 237 9.16 13.09 2.16
C HIS A 237 9.03 11.55 2.13
N GLY A 238 10.04 10.83 1.64
CA GLY A 238 10.05 9.36 1.59
C GLY A 238 9.92 8.71 2.97
N ASP A 239 10.54 9.31 3.99
CA ASP A 239 10.46 8.88 5.39
C ASP A 239 9.02 8.86 5.95
N LEU A 240 8.17 9.77 5.45
CA LEU A 240 6.77 9.82 5.82
C LEU A 240 6.00 8.68 5.14
N ALA A 241 6.26 8.45 3.85
CA ALA A 241 5.59 7.41 3.09
C ALA A 241 5.94 5.99 3.57
N GLU A 242 7.19 5.75 3.96
CA GLU A 242 7.65 4.47 4.51
C GLU A 242 6.92 4.06 5.79
N ARG A 243 6.52 5.04 6.60
CA ARG A 243 5.83 4.82 7.89
C ARG A 243 4.31 4.80 7.78
N CYS A 244 3.74 5.13 6.62
CA CYS A 244 2.30 5.16 6.43
C CYS A 244 1.71 3.75 6.59
N VAL A 245 0.66 3.64 7.39
CA VAL A 245 -0.10 2.41 7.63
C VAL A 245 -1.39 2.45 6.82
N PHE A 246 -1.58 1.50 5.92
CA PHE A 246 -2.73 1.44 5.02
C PHE A 246 -3.81 0.51 5.56
N VAL A 247 -5.04 0.99 5.70
CA VAL A 247 -6.19 0.13 5.93
C VAL A 247 -6.50 -0.63 4.65
N ALA A 248 -6.23 -1.94 4.64
CA ALA A 248 -6.24 -2.76 3.44
C ALA A 248 -7.34 -3.82 3.47
N GLY A 249 -8.08 -3.90 2.36
CA GLY A 249 -9.15 -4.87 2.16
C GLY A 249 -8.64 -6.27 1.79
N HIS A 250 -9.51 -7.27 1.91
CA HIS A 250 -9.21 -8.67 1.59
C HIS A 250 -8.53 -8.88 0.23
N LYS A 251 -8.97 -8.19 -0.83
CA LYS A 251 -8.50 -8.43 -2.21
C LYS A 251 -6.99 -8.28 -2.36
N VAL A 252 -6.39 -7.24 -1.76
CA VAL A 252 -4.94 -7.00 -1.87
C VAL A 252 -4.11 -7.96 -0.99
N THR A 253 -4.76 -8.62 -0.03
CA THR A 253 -4.12 -9.61 0.86
C THR A 253 -4.26 -11.05 0.39
N THR A 254 -5.10 -11.32 -0.62
CA THR A 254 -5.34 -12.69 -1.12
C THR A 254 -5.12 -12.87 -2.60
N ASP A 255 -5.19 -11.81 -3.41
CA ASP A 255 -4.90 -11.91 -4.83
C ASP A 255 -3.39 -12.15 -5.05
N PRO A 256 -2.99 -13.27 -5.68
CA PRO A 256 -1.57 -13.61 -5.86
C PRO A 256 -0.73 -12.57 -6.60
N LEU A 257 -1.36 -11.74 -7.45
CA LEU A 257 -0.65 -10.66 -8.14
C LEU A 257 -0.50 -9.40 -7.29
N ALA A 258 -1.29 -9.24 -6.24
CA ALA A 258 -1.23 -8.11 -5.32
C ALA A 258 -0.42 -8.42 -4.05
N VAL A 259 -0.45 -9.69 -3.59
CA VAL A 259 0.20 -10.13 -2.35
C VAL A 259 1.66 -9.68 -2.23
N PRO A 260 2.54 -9.87 -3.23
CA PRO A 260 3.93 -9.40 -3.12
C PRO A 260 4.04 -7.88 -2.89
N PHE A 261 3.17 -7.08 -3.52
CA PHE A 261 3.18 -5.63 -3.31
C PHE A 261 2.68 -5.25 -1.91
N SER A 262 1.68 -5.98 -1.41
CA SER A 262 1.12 -5.81 -0.06
C SER A 262 2.12 -6.21 1.04
N MET A 263 2.96 -7.23 0.81
CA MET A 263 4.03 -7.64 1.72
C MET A 263 5.00 -6.49 2.02
N GLY A 264 5.20 -5.57 1.07
CA GLY A 264 6.04 -4.38 1.20
C GLY A 264 5.37 -3.17 1.86
N ARG A 265 4.20 -3.31 2.50
CA ARG A 265 3.46 -2.19 3.10
C ARG A 265 3.16 -2.44 4.56
N ASN A 266 3.03 -1.38 5.36
CA ASN A 266 2.42 -1.49 6.68
C ASN A 266 0.89 -1.52 6.48
N LEU A 267 0.23 -2.59 6.91
CA LEU A 267 -1.18 -2.82 6.64
C LEU A 267 -1.96 -3.08 7.91
N LEU A 268 -3.14 -2.47 8.00
CA LEU A 268 -4.22 -2.90 8.89
C LEU A 268 -5.20 -3.72 8.06
N THR A 269 -5.16 -5.05 8.22
CA THR A 269 -5.93 -5.96 7.36
C THR A 269 -7.37 -6.09 7.82
N ILE A 270 -8.31 -5.68 6.98
CA ILE A 270 -9.74 -5.69 7.30
C ILE A 270 -10.55 -6.30 6.16
N PHE A 271 -11.62 -7.00 6.52
CA PHE A 271 -12.65 -7.41 5.58
C PHE A 271 -13.67 -6.28 5.48
N SER A 272 -13.83 -5.70 4.29
CA SER A 272 -14.84 -4.65 4.10
C SER A 272 -16.25 -5.21 4.30
N LYS A 273 -17.18 -4.36 4.76
CA LYS A 273 -18.57 -4.77 4.98
C LYS A 273 -19.21 -5.38 3.73
N LYS A 274 -18.97 -4.76 2.57
CA LYS A 274 -19.41 -5.24 1.25
C LYS A 274 -18.95 -6.67 0.96
N TYR A 275 -17.82 -7.10 1.52
CA TYR A 275 -17.21 -8.40 1.30
C TYR A 275 -17.53 -9.41 2.42
N LEU A 276 -17.80 -8.96 3.65
CA LEU A 276 -18.26 -9.84 4.72
C LEU A 276 -19.62 -10.49 4.42
N ASP A 277 -20.50 -9.76 3.73
CA ASP A 277 -21.84 -10.26 3.39
C ASP A 277 -21.84 -11.28 2.25
N THR A 278 -20.70 -11.52 1.60
CA THR A 278 -20.58 -12.53 0.52
C THR A 278 -20.19 -13.92 1.03
N PHE A 279 -19.95 -14.09 2.33
CA PHE A 279 -19.49 -15.35 2.91
C PHE A 279 -20.58 -16.12 3.65
N PRO A 280 -20.47 -17.46 3.71
CA PRO A 280 -21.27 -18.29 4.60
C PRO A 280 -21.16 -17.86 6.07
N PRO A 281 -22.16 -18.18 6.93
CA PRO A 281 -22.21 -17.69 8.31
C PRO A 281 -20.98 -18.01 9.16
N ASP A 282 -20.45 -19.22 9.06
CA ASP A 282 -19.26 -19.70 9.78
C ASP A 282 -17.99 -18.95 9.37
N GLU A 283 -17.79 -18.72 8.07
CA GLU A 283 -16.69 -17.90 7.57
C GLU A 283 -16.84 -16.42 7.94
N LYS A 284 -18.07 -15.92 8.02
CA LYS A 284 -18.37 -14.54 8.40
C LYS A 284 -18.00 -14.27 9.86
N GLU A 285 -18.22 -15.23 10.76
CA GLU A 285 -17.83 -15.13 12.17
C GLU A 285 -16.31 -15.03 12.32
N ALA A 286 -15.56 -15.94 11.69
CA ALA A 286 -14.10 -15.93 11.73
C ALA A 286 -13.51 -14.61 11.17
N LYS A 287 -14.07 -14.10 10.07
CA LYS A 287 -13.64 -12.82 9.45
C LYS A 287 -14.04 -11.61 10.28
N SER A 288 -15.18 -11.67 10.96
CA SER A 288 -15.60 -10.63 11.91
C SER A 288 -14.69 -10.60 13.14
N ALA A 289 -14.28 -11.76 13.66
CA ALA A 289 -13.29 -11.85 14.74
C ALA A 289 -11.94 -11.26 14.33
N ARG A 290 -11.49 -11.52 13.09
CA ARG A 290 -10.29 -10.88 12.54
C ARG A 290 -10.41 -9.37 12.49
N ASN A 291 -11.54 -8.83 12.03
CA ASN A 291 -11.79 -7.38 12.04
C ASN A 291 -11.73 -6.78 13.44
N GLN A 292 -12.25 -7.48 14.45
CA GLN A 292 -12.16 -7.04 15.86
C GLN A 292 -10.70 -6.95 16.32
N GLN A 293 -9.87 -7.94 15.96
CA GLN A 293 -8.43 -7.89 16.26
C GLN A 293 -7.76 -6.69 15.58
N THR A 294 -8.06 -6.43 14.31
CA THR A 294 -7.52 -5.26 13.58
C THR A 294 -7.96 -3.94 14.20
N VAL A 295 -9.21 -3.83 14.66
CA VAL A 295 -9.68 -2.65 15.40
C VAL A 295 -8.92 -2.49 16.72
N GLY A 296 -8.58 -3.60 17.39
CA GLY A 296 -7.69 -3.61 18.55
C GLY A 296 -6.31 -3.04 18.24
N GLU A 297 -5.72 -3.43 17.11
CA GLU A 297 -4.43 -2.88 16.65
C GLU A 297 -4.51 -1.39 16.31
N ILE A 298 -5.60 -0.92 15.68
CA ILE A 298 -5.81 0.52 15.44
C ILE A 298 -5.84 1.28 16.76
N GLN A 299 -6.58 0.76 17.75
CA GLN A 299 -6.64 1.38 19.08
C GLN A 299 -5.28 1.39 19.77
N ARG A 300 -4.47 0.34 19.62
CA ARG A 300 -3.12 0.27 20.16
C ARG A 300 -2.23 1.35 19.52
N LEU A 301 -2.16 1.39 18.19
CA LEU A 301 -1.36 2.37 17.44
C LEU A 301 -1.74 3.83 17.78
N LEU A 302 -3.05 4.14 17.81
CA LEU A 302 -3.49 5.49 18.15
C LEU A 302 -3.16 5.88 19.60
N LYS A 303 -3.11 4.92 20.53
CA LYS A 303 -2.70 5.17 21.92
C LYS A 303 -1.18 5.31 22.08
N GLU A 304 -0.40 4.69 21.21
CA GLU A 304 1.06 4.83 21.19
C GLU A 304 1.48 6.20 20.62
N GLY A 305 0.65 6.80 19.77
CA GLY A 305 0.91 8.11 19.19
C GLY A 305 1.84 8.03 17.96
N GLY A 306 2.02 9.16 17.27
CA GLY A 306 2.95 9.29 16.15
C GLY A 306 2.63 8.43 14.92
N THR A 307 1.40 7.90 14.82
CA THR A 307 1.01 6.99 13.72
C THR A 307 0.36 7.77 12.58
N LEU A 308 0.81 7.51 11.34
CA LEU A 308 0.16 7.96 10.11
C LEU A 308 -0.66 6.80 9.52
N ILE A 309 -1.98 6.97 9.45
CA ILE A 309 -2.91 5.98 8.88
C ILE A 309 -3.53 6.52 7.59
N TRP A 310 -3.46 5.76 6.50
CA TRP A 310 -4.24 6.00 5.29
C TRP A 310 -5.46 5.08 5.27
N VAL A 311 -6.63 5.63 4.95
CA VAL A 311 -7.85 4.86 4.77
C VAL A 311 -8.69 5.41 3.63
N ALA A 312 -9.29 4.49 2.87
CA ALA A 312 -10.34 4.78 1.91
C ALA A 312 -11.71 4.34 2.45
N PRO A 313 -12.52 5.25 3.03
CA PRO A 313 -13.75 4.87 3.72
C PRO A 313 -14.85 4.34 2.81
N SER A 314 -14.74 4.51 1.49
CA SER A 314 -15.63 3.87 0.52
C SER A 314 -15.54 2.34 0.52
N GLY A 315 -14.42 1.79 1.02
CA GLY A 315 -14.17 0.35 1.06
C GLY A 315 -13.92 -0.30 -0.30
N GLY A 316 -13.77 0.50 -1.37
CA GLY A 316 -13.53 0.02 -2.72
C GLY A 316 -12.98 1.10 -3.65
N ARG A 317 -12.44 0.65 -4.79
CA ARG A 317 -11.90 1.52 -5.83
C ARG A 317 -13.00 2.37 -6.49
N ASP A 318 -12.67 3.58 -6.88
CA ASP A 318 -13.45 4.48 -7.71
C ASP A 318 -13.87 3.81 -9.03
N ARG A 319 -14.95 4.30 -9.63
CA ARG A 319 -15.48 3.78 -10.89
C ARG A 319 -15.84 4.93 -11.82
N ARG A 320 -15.93 4.62 -13.11
CA ARG A 320 -16.46 5.55 -14.09
C ARG A 320 -17.96 5.77 -13.82
N GLY A 321 -18.38 7.03 -13.77
CA GLY A 321 -19.79 7.38 -13.72
C GLY A 321 -20.51 6.87 -14.98
N ARG A 322 -21.75 6.38 -14.84
CA ARG A 322 -22.50 5.85 -16.00
C ARG A 322 -22.81 6.92 -17.04
N GLU A 323 -23.01 8.15 -16.59
CA GLU A 323 -23.34 9.29 -17.44
C GLU A 323 -22.10 10.07 -17.88
N SER A 324 -21.15 10.31 -16.97
CA SER A 324 -19.92 11.07 -17.26
C SER A 324 -18.88 10.26 -18.03
N GLY A 325 -18.85 8.93 -17.84
CA GLY A 325 -17.75 8.08 -18.32
C GLY A 325 -16.41 8.35 -17.61
N GLU A 326 -16.37 9.27 -16.66
CA GLU A 326 -15.17 9.70 -15.94
C GLU A 326 -15.09 9.05 -14.56
N PHE A 327 -13.86 8.87 -14.06
CA PHE A 327 -13.64 8.36 -12.70
C PHE A 327 -14.06 9.37 -11.65
N GLU A 328 -14.92 8.93 -10.73
CA GLU A 328 -15.41 9.72 -9.61
C GLU A 328 -15.12 9.03 -8.28
N PRO A 329 -14.80 9.79 -7.21
CA PRO A 329 -14.66 9.24 -5.87
C PRO A 329 -15.90 8.44 -5.46
N ALA A 330 -15.71 7.20 -5.04
CA ALA A 330 -16.79 6.40 -4.47
C ALA A 330 -17.29 7.04 -3.16
N ALA A 331 -18.60 6.91 -2.88
CA ALA A 331 -19.19 7.43 -1.66
C ALA A 331 -18.56 6.80 -0.41
N PHE A 332 -18.36 7.60 0.63
CA PHE A 332 -17.77 7.11 1.88
C PHE A 332 -18.81 6.33 2.68
N ASP A 333 -18.39 5.23 3.31
CA ASP A 333 -19.23 4.60 4.33
C ASP A 333 -19.18 5.45 5.61
N ALA A 334 -20.27 6.17 5.87
CA ALA A 334 -20.35 7.07 7.01
C ALA A 334 -20.16 6.35 8.35
N SER A 335 -20.50 5.07 8.42
CA SER A 335 -20.27 4.24 9.61
C SER A 335 -18.77 4.02 9.86
N SER A 336 -18.00 3.75 8.80
CA SER A 336 -16.55 3.59 8.86
C SER A 336 -15.87 4.88 9.28
N VAL A 337 -16.21 6.03 8.66
CA VAL A 337 -15.65 7.34 9.07
C VAL A 337 -16.00 7.64 10.52
N GLY A 338 -17.25 7.39 10.93
CA GLY A 338 -17.70 7.57 12.30
C GLY A 338 -17.01 6.65 13.30
N LEU A 339 -16.62 5.43 12.90
CA LEU A 339 -15.84 4.51 13.72
C LEU A 339 -14.43 5.07 13.95
N PHE A 340 -13.72 5.50 12.90
CA PHE A 340 -12.38 6.08 13.05
C PHE A 340 -12.37 7.30 13.96
N LEU A 341 -13.36 8.20 13.81
CA LEU A 341 -13.52 9.33 14.72
C LEU A 341 -13.71 8.87 16.17
N LEU A 342 -14.53 7.84 16.41
CA LEU A 342 -14.73 7.29 17.75
C LEU A 342 -13.44 6.70 18.34
N LEU A 343 -12.64 5.98 17.52
CA LEU A 343 -11.37 5.41 17.96
C LEU A 343 -10.36 6.50 18.32
N ALA A 344 -10.26 7.55 17.50
CA ALA A 344 -9.46 8.73 17.76
C ALA A 344 -9.82 9.40 19.10
N MET A 345 -11.10 9.71 19.31
CA MET A 345 -11.56 10.33 20.56
C MET A 345 -11.28 9.45 21.79
N LYS A 346 -11.41 8.12 21.66
CA LYS A 346 -11.08 7.18 22.73
C LYS A 346 -9.58 7.13 23.02
N ALA A 347 -8.74 7.13 21.98
CA ALA A 347 -7.29 7.13 22.12
C ALA A 347 -6.80 8.43 22.79
N GLN A 348 -7.29 9.59 22.34
CA GLN A 348 -6.97 10.89 22.95
C GLN A 348 -7.35 10.92 24.43
N LYS A 349 -8.56 10.45 24.78
CA LYS A 349 -8.98 10.39 26.19
C LYS A 349 -8.10 9.47 27.04
N ALA A 350 -7.57 8.40 26.45
CA ALA A 350 -6.80 7.39 27.17
C ALA A 350 -5.30 7.69 27.28
N SER A 351 -4.72 8.36 26.28
CA SER A 351 -3.27 8.55 26.13
C SER A 351 -2.83 10.01 26.04
N GLY A 352 -3.75 10.94 25.77
CA GLY A 352 -3.45 12.34 25.48
C GLY A 352 -3.17 12.63 24.01
N HIS A 353 -2.82 11.63 23.20
CA HIS A 353 -2.53 11.81 21.77
C HIS A 353 -3.81 12.07 20.96
N ALA A 354 -3.93 13.28 20.43
CA ALA A 354 -4.91 13.66 19.43
C ALA A 354 -4.71 12.88 18.12
N THR A 355 -5.77 12.84 17.31
CA THR A 355 -5.73 12.34 15.94
C THR A 355 -6.29 13.41 15.02
N HIS A 356 -5.47 13.84 14.09
CA HIS A 356 -5.78 14.88 13.11
C HIS A 356 -6.22 14.23 11.80
N PHE A 357 -7.27 14.76 11.19
CA PHE A 357 -7.85 14.19 9.97
C PHE A 357 -7.60 15.11 8.79
N PHE A 358 -6.96 14.58 7.74
CA PHE A 358 -6.68 15.33 6.50
C PHE A 358 -7.35 14.60 5.33
N PRO A 359 -8.04 15.31 4.42
CA PRO A 359 -8.53 14.73 3.20
C PRO A 359 -7.35 14.56 2.22
N LEU A 360 -7.32 13.44 1.51
CA LEU A 360 -6.34 13.16 0.46
C LEU A 360 -7.06 12.76 -0.82
N ALA A 361 -6.90 13.55 -1.88
CA ALA A 361 -7.33 13.15 -3.21
C ALA A 361 -6.19 12.46 -3.96
N MET A 362 -6.51 11.38 -4.67
CA MET A 362 -5.58 10.55 -5.42
C MET A 362 -6.05 10.39 -6.86
N TRP A 363 -5.16 10.68 -7.82
CA TRP A 363 -5.35 10.46 -9.24
C TRP A 363 -4.36 9.38 -9.71
N THR A 364 -4.82 8.13 -9.75
CA THR A 364 -3.96 6.96 -9.98
C THR A 364 -4.56 5.96 -10.98
N HIS A 365 -5.85 6.09 -11.31
CA HIS A 365 -6.58 5.14 -12.15
C HIS A 365 -5.93 4.88 -13.51
N GLY A 366 -5.18 5.83 -14.06
CA GLY A 366 -4.48 5.63 -15.34
C GLY A 366 -3.37 4.57 -15.28
N LEU A 367 -2.81 4.29 -14.10
CA LEU A 367 -1.66 3.39 -13.93
C LEU A 367 -2.08 1.92 -13.97
N VAL A 368 -3.10 1.56 -13.19
CA VAL A 368 -3.69 0.22 -13.12
C VAL A 368 -5.21 0.36 -12.99
N PRO A 369 -5.93 0.68 -14.08
CA PRO A 369 -7.35 0.98 -13.99
C PRO A 369 -8.15 -0.21 -13.47
N PRO A 370 -9.18 0.02 -12.64
CA PRO A 370 -10.11 -1.05 -12.31
C PRO A 370 -10.83 -1.51 -13.59
N PRO A 371 -11.21 -2.80 -13.68
CA PRO A 371 -11.92 -3.31 -14.84
C PRO A 371 -13.29 -2.63 -15.01
N ASP A 372 -13.73 -2.54 -16.26
CA ASP A 372 -15.06 -2.03 -16.61
C ASP A 372 -16.14 -3.04 -16.16
N GLY A 373 -16.68 -2.84 -14.95
CA GLY A 373 -17.67 -3.73 -14.34
C GLY A 373 -17.96 -3.40 -12.86
N GLN A 374 -19.18 -3.72 -12.38
CA GLN A 374 -19.60 -3.41 -11.00
C GLN A 374 -18.97 -4.31 -9.92
N GLN A 375 -18.52 -5.50 -10.29
CA GLN A 375 -17.87 -6.44 -9.36
C GLN A 375 -16.56 -6.92 -9.94
N ALA A 376 -15.50 -6.65 -9.18
CA ALA A 376 -14.15 -6.98 -9.55
C ALA A 376 -13.68 -8.19 -8.70
N ASN A 377 -13.79 -9.42 -9.21
CA ASN A 377 -13.36 -10.67 -8.60
C ASN A 377 -11.82 -10.78 -8.43
N VAL A 378 -11.37 -11.74 -7.61
CA VAL A 378 -9.94 -12.08 -7.45
C VAL A 378 -9.45 -12.77 -8.74
N GLY A 379 -8.27 -12.39 -9.25
CA GLY A 379 -7.68 -13.02 -10.45
C GLY A 379 -8.19 -12.48 -11.80
N GLU A 380 -8.85 -11.32 -11.81
CA GLU A 380 -9.32 -10.67 -13.04
C GLU A 380 -8.21 -10.20 -13.96
N SER A 381 -8.54 -10.06 -15.25
CA SER A 381 -7.65 -9.47 -16.25
C SER A 381 -7.31 -8.04 -15.88
N ARG A 382 -6.01 -7.74 -15.77
CA ARG A 382 -5.53 -6.40 -15.45
C ARG A 382 -4.85 -5.79 -16.68
N SER A 383 -5.02 -4.48 -16.82
CA SER A 383 -4.15 -3.67 -17.65
C SER A 383 -3.32 -2.78 -16.75
N ALA A 384 -2.09 -2.50 -17.17
CA ALA A 384 -1.33 -1.39 -16.64
C ALA A 384 -0.91 -0.51 -17.81
N ALA A 385 -0.82 0.78 -17.56
CA ALA A 385 -0.38 1.76 -18.55
C ALA A 385 0.59 2.74 -17.93
N ARG A 386 1.51 3.26 -18.76
CA ARG A 386 2.34 4.37 -18.35
C ARG A 386 1.46 5.63 -18.28
N ALA A 387 1.26 6.19 -17.09
CA ALA A 387 0.27 7.23 -16.85
C ALA A 387 0.79 8.35 -15.94
N PRO A 388 0.25 9.58 -16.06
CA PRO A 388 0.46 10.59 -15.05
C PRO A 388 -0.33 10.22 -13.79
N VAL A 389 0.21 10.60 -12.64
CA VAL A 389 -0.41 10.36 -11.33
C VAL A 389 -0.29 11.60 -10.45
N ALA A 390 -1.26 11.83 -9.56
CA ALA A 390 -1.23 12.99 -8.68
C ALA A 390 -1.81 12.73 -7.29
N LEU A 391 -1.40 13.56 -6.33
CA LEU A 391 -1.90 13.62 -4.96
C LEU A 391 -2.25 15.07 -4.62
N GLU A 392 -3.28 15.26 -3.80
CA GLU A 392 -3.58 16.55 -3.20
C GLU A 392 -3.97 16.37 -1.74
N PHE A 393 -3.16 16.95 -0.85
CA PHE A 393 -3.41 17.00 0.58
C PHE A 393 -4.20 18.27 0.90
N GLY A 394 -5.42 18.10 1.44
CA GLY A 394 -6.22 19.23 1.86
C GLY A 394 -5.93 19.71 3.29
N PRO A 395 -6.62 20.76 3.77
CA PRO A 395 -6.50 21.23 5.14
C PRO A 395 -7.05 20.24 6.16
N GLU A 396 -6.59 20.35 7.40
CA GLU A 396 -7.15 19.59 8.52
C GLU A 396 -8.67 19.80 8.63
N LEU A 397 -9.40 18.72 8.84
CA LEU A 397 -10.85 18.73 8.94
C LEU A 397 -11.33 19.00 10.38
N ASP A 398 -12.33 19.86 10.50
CA ASP A 398 -12.99 20.09 11.78
C ASP A 398 -13.87 18.89 12.20
N VAL A 399 -13.54 18.31 13.36
CA VAL A 399 -14.26 17.18 13.96
C VAL A 399 -15.38 17.60 14.92
N SER A 400 -15.55 18.90 15.20
CA SER A 400 -16.47 19.45 16.22
C SER A 400 -17.94 19.00 16.03
N GLY A 401 -18.36 18.77 14.79
CA GLY A 401 -19.68 18.27 14.45
C GLY A 401 -19.95 16.80 14.80
N GLY A 402 -18.93 16.09 15.30
CA GLY A 402 -18.98 14.70 15.71
C GLY A 402 -19.41 13.75 14.57
N ARG A 403 -19.80 12.52 14.94
CA ARG A 403 -20.17 11.46 13.99
C ARG A 403 -21.36 11.79 13.07
N LYS A 404 -22.16 12.81 13.38
CA LYS A 404 -23.32 13.21 12.58
C LYS A 404 -22.94 14.04 11.36
N LYS A 405 -21.94 14.93 11.49
CA LYS A 405 -21.54 15.87 10.43
C LYS A 405 -20.21 15.51 9.78
N PHE A 406 -19.29 14.95 10.56
CA PHE A 406 -17.93 14.68 10.12
C PHE A 406 -17.82 13.79 8.87
N PRO A 407 -18.60 12.70 8.73
CA PRO A 407 -18.51 11.86 7.53
C PRO A 407 -18.83 12.61 6.22
N ALA A 408 -19.88 13.42 6.21
CA ALA A 408 -20.28 14.19 5.04
C ALA A 408 -19.26 15.31 4.72
N LEU A 409 -18.70 15.94 5.76
CA LEU A 409 -17.62 16.93 5.60
C LEU A 409 -16.38 16.30 4.96
N ALA A 410 -15.95 15.15 5.47
CA ALA A 410 -14.78 14.43 4.96
C ALA A 410 -14.96 13.99 3.50
N GLU A 411 -16.10 13.40 3.16
CA GLU A 411 -16.39 13.01 1.77
C GLU A 411 -16.40 14.23 0.85
N LYS A 412 -17.08 15.31 1.26
CA LYS A 412 -17.15 16.54 0.48
C LYS A 412 -15.74 17.10 0.20
N ALA A 413 -14.90 17.19 1.22
CA ALA A 413 -13.54 17.71 1.07
C ALA A 413 -12.70 16.89 0.08
N VAL A 414 -12.74 15.55 0.17
CA VAL A 414 -12.02 14.67 -0.78
C VAL A 414 -12.53 14.84 -2.20
N ARG A 415 -13.84 14.99 -2.40
CA ARG A 415 -14.44 15.24 -3.73
C ARG A 415 -14.04 16.59 -4.30
N GLU A 416 -13.95 17.63 -3.48
CA GLU A 416 -13.52 18.97 -3.89
C GLU A 416 -12.05 18.94 -4.35
N HIS A 417 -11.15 18.35 -3.56
CA HIS A 417 -9.74 18.18 -3.95
C HIS A 417 -9.57 17.27 -5.17
N TYR A 418 -10.38 16.21 -5.30
CA TYR A 418 -10.33 15.37 -6.50
C TYR A 418 -10.80 16.12 -7.75
N SER A 419 -11.79 17.01 -7.62
CA SER A 419 -12.26 17.85 -8.73
C SER A 419 -11.21 18.87 -9.16
N HIS A 420 -10.44 19.40 -8.20
CA HIS A 420 -9.30 20.26 -8.48
C HIS A 420 -8.17 19.48 -9.18
N LEU A 421 -7.77 18.31 -8.66
CA LEU A 421 -6.84 17.43 -9.38
C LEU A 421 -7.32 17.11 -10.79
N ARG A 422 -8.61 16.84 -10.98
CA ARG A 422 -9.17 16.56 -12.31
C ARG A 422 -8.92 17.72 -13.27
N SER A 423 -9.15 18.97 -12.86
CA SER A 423 -8.92 20.12 -13.74
C SER A 423 -7.45 20.29 -14.08
N LEU A 424 -6.53 20.02 -13.14
CA LEU A 424 -5.09 20.06 -13.34
C LEU A 424 -4.56 18.94 -14.24
N MET A 425 -5.18 17.76 -14.20
CA MET A 425 -4.72 16.57 -14.90
C MET A 425 -5.35 16.39 -16.29
N SER A 426 -6.49 17.06 -16.54
CA SER A 426 -7.17 17.10 -17.84
C SER A 426 -6.75 18.27 -18.73
N GLY A 427 -6.04 19.26 -18.19
CA GLY A 427 -5.41 20.37 -18.94
C GLY A 427 -3.97 20.05 -19.32
#